data_AF-A0A3A8QQP0-F1
#
_entry.id   AF-A0A3A8QQP0-F1
#
_cell.length_a   1.000
_cell.length_b   1.000
_cell.length_c   1.000
_cell.angle_alpha   90.00
_cell.angle_beta   90.00
_cell.angle_gamma   90.00
#
_symmetry.space_group_name_H-M   'P 1'
#
loop_
_entity.id
_entity.type
_entity.pdbx_description
1 polymer ?
#
loop_
_entity_poly.entity_id
_entity_poly.type
_entity_poly.pdbx_seq_one_letter_code
_entity_poly.pdbx_strand_id
1 'polypeptide(L)'
;MNPGDWDRIRSLGGQLPEEGELQVTDEVRDLLLRIAPDVALTQEETQQALNDPRMASALVREMHRRIRDGSRRLSRALVESHRLKQSGDVSAAREVLHRVAAVEVVPHYQDQIRIALDHVDAPEEDD
;
A
#
# COMPACT_ATOMS: atom_id res chain seq x y z
N MET A 1 -6.00 -1.50 -10.77
CA MET A 1 -5.03 -2.36 -10.09
C MET A 1 -5.21 -3.82 -10.51
N ASN A 2 -4.15 -4.45 -11.03
CA ASN A 2 -4.10 -5.88 -11.32
C ASN A 2 -3.39 -6.59 -10.15
N PRO A 3 -4.04 -7.47 -9.37
CA PRO A 3 -3.45 -8.10 -8.20
C PRO A 3 -2.12 -8.83 -8.48
N GLY A 4 -1.98 -9.45 -9.66
CA GLY A 4 -0.75 -10.17 -10.03
C GLY A 4 0.46 -9.26 -10.22
N ASP A 5 0.25 -7.97 -10.48
CA ASP A 5 1.32 -7.00 -10.65
C ASP A 5 1.96 -6.64 -9.30
N TRP A 6 1.16 -6.49 -8.25
CA TRP A 6 1.68 -6.27 -6.89
C TRP A 6 2.42 -7.48 -6.34
N ASP A 7 2.00 -8.71 -6.70
CA ASP A 7 2.74 -9.94 -6.37
C ASP A 7 4.11 -9.97 -7.02
N ARG A 8 4.20 -9.56 -8.28
CA ARG A 8 5.47 -9.46 -9.00
C ARG A 8 6.41 -8.45 -8.34
N ILE A 9 5.92 -7.28 -7.91
CA ILE A 9 6.73 -6.31 -7.16
C ILE A 9 7.18 -6.85 -5.80
N ARG A 10 6.30 -7.57 -5.08
CA ARG A 10 6.69 -8.23 -3.83
C ARG A 10 7.80 -9.25 -4.05
N SER A 11 7.71 -10.05 -5.11
CA SER A 11 8.77 -10.99 -5.47
C SER A 11 10.08 -10.26 -5.81
N LEU A 12 10.03 -9.29 -6.73
CA LEU A 12 11.20 -8.52 -7.16
C LEU A 12 11.88 -7.81 -5.98
N GLY A 13 11.13 -7.09 -5.15
CA GLY A 13 11.66 -6.37 -4.00
C GLY A 13 12.11 -7.27 -2.86
N GLY A 14 11.59 -8.49 -2.75
CA GLY A 14 12.04 -9.49 -1.77
C GLY A 14 13.32 -10.22 -2.19
N GLN A 15 13.56 -10.35 -3.50
CA GLN A 15 14.74 -11.01 -4.07
C GLN A 15 15.93 -10.07 -4.24
N LEU A 16 15.69 -8.75 -4.28
CA LEU A 16 16.73 -7.75 -4.51
C LEU A 16 17.62 -7.58 -3.27
N PRO A 17 18.94 -7.86 -3.35
CA PRO A 17 19.89 -7.61 -2.26
C PRO A 17 19.95 -6.13 -1.89
N GLU A 18 20.38 -5.76 -0.68
CA GLU A 18 20.42 -4.36 -0.23
C GLU A 18 21.30 -3.46 -1.11
N GLU A 19 22.45 -3.96 -1.56
CA GLU A 19 23.36 -3.28 -2.49
C GLU A 19 23.16 -3.73 -3.95
N GLY A 20 22.13 -4.51 -4.23
CA GLY A 20 21.84 -5.04 -5.56
C GLY A 20 21.36 -3.98 -6.54
N GLU A 21 21.83 -4.06 -7.78
CA GLU A 21 21.36 -3.27 -8.92
C GLU A 21 20.29 -4.06 -9.69
N LEU A 22 19.25 -3.35 -10.14
CA LEU A 22 18.16 -3.93 -10.88
C LEU A 22 18.49 -3.89 -12.37
N GLN A 23 18.47 -5.06 -13.02
CA GLN A 23 18.47 -5.11 -14.48
C GLN A 23 17.10 -4.68 -15.00
N VAL A 24 17.01 -3.45 -15.51
CA VAL A 24 15.77 -2.89 -16.07
C VAL A 24 15.57 -3.42 -17.50
N THR A 25 14.95 -4.60 -17.61
CA THR A 25 14.42 -5.09 -18.89
C THR A 25 13.16 -4.33 -19.28
N ASP A 26 12.73 -4.43 -20.54
CA ASP A 26 11.50 -3.80 -21.01
C ASP A 26 10.27 -4.29 -20.22
N GLU A 27 10.21 -5.58 -19.88
CA GLU A 27 9.14 -6.14 -19.04
C GLU A 27 9.13 -5.52 -17.64
N VAL A 28 10.29 -5.36 -17.00
CA VAL A 28 10.42 -4.74 -15.68
C VAL A 28 10.05 -3.25 -15.74
N ARG A 29 10.49 -2.55 -16.79
CA ARG A 29 10.13 -1.15 -17.05
C ARG A 29 8.62 -0.98 -17.15
N ASP A 30 7.96 -1.78 -17.98
CA ASP A 30 6.52 -1.72 -18.20
C ASP A 30 5.73 -2.07 -16.93
N LEU A 31 6.21 -3.02 -16.14
CA LEU A 31 5.63 -3.36 -14.85
C LEU A 31 5.69 -2.17 -13.88
N LEU A 32 6.87 -1.55 -13.74
CA LEU A 32 7.08 -0.47 -12.78
C LEU A 32 6.28 0.78 -13.15
N LEU A 33 6.24 1.14 -14.45
CA LEU A 33 5.43 2.27 -14.93
C LEU A 33 3.94 2.06 -14.68
N ARG A 34 3.44 0.83 -14.81
CA ARG A 34 2.02 0.51 -14.60
C ARG A 34 1.62 0.57 -13.13
N ILE A 35 2.51 0.15 -12.22
CA ILE A 35 2.22 0.06 -10.77
C ILE A 35 2.48 1.38 -10.05
N ALA A 36 3.36 2.24 -10.57
CA ALA A 36 3.67 3.53 -9.97
C ALA A 36 2.43 4.30 -9.46
N PRO A 37 1.39 4.55 -10.27
CA PRO A 37 0.20 5.26 -9.79
C PRO A 37 -0.56 4.48 -8.70
N ASP A 38 -0.59 3.15 -8.77
CA ASP A 38 -1.25 2.29 -7.78
C ASP A 38 -0.60 2.43 -6.39
N VAL A 39 0.67 2.85 -6.31
CA VAL A 39 1.41 3.03 -5.05
C VAL A 39 1.82 4.49 -4.80
N ALA A 40 1.09 5.45 -5.40
CA ALA A 40 1.30 6.90 -5.25
C ALA A 40 2.71 7.39 -5.66
N LEU A 41 3.23 6.86 -6.76
CA LEU A 41 4.39 7.39 -7.45
C LEU A 41 3.94 7.99 -8.78
N THR A 42 4.53 9.12 -9.15
CA THR A 42 4.22 9.75 -10.44
C THR A 42 4.94 9.03 -11.58
N GLN A 43 4.40 9.17 -12.79
CA GLN A 43 5.03 8.62 -13.99
C GLN A 43 6.41 9.25 -14.23
N GLU A 44 6.58 10.54 -13.93
CA GLU A 44 7.85 11.26 -14.08
C GLU A 44 8.93 10.74 -13.13
N GLU A 45 8.64 10.66 -11.82
CA GLU A 45 9.58 10.11 -10.83
C GLU A 45 10.00 8.68 -11.19
N THR A 46 9.04 7.88 -11.65
CA THR A 46 9.26 6.50 -12.05
C THR A 46 10.16 6.43 -13.28
N GLN A 47 9.87 7.22 -14.32
CA GLN A 47 10.67 7.24 -15.54
C GLN A 47 12.10 7.72 -15.28
N GLN A 48 12.27 8.72 -14.40
CA GLN A 48 13.59 9.22 -14.01
C GLN A 48 14.40 8.13 -13.29
N ALA A 49 13.79 7.41 -12.35
CA ALA A 49 14.46 6.33 -11.62
C ALA A 49 14.88 5.16 -12.52
N LEU A 50 14.14 4.90 -13.60
CA LEU A 50 14.43 3.81 -14.55
C LEU A 50 15.61 4.10 -15.51
N ASN A 51 16.26 5.26 -15.38
CA ASN A 51 17.44 5.62 -16.18
C ASN A 51 18.75 5.18 -15.51
N ASP A 52 18.71 4.78 -14.24
CA ASP A 52 19.88 4.36 -13.46
C ASP A 52 19.54 3.04 -12.71
N PRO A 53 20.34 1.97 -12.86
CA PRO A 53 20.07 0.68 -12.19
C PRO A 53 19.93 0.75 -10.67
N ARG A 54 20.67 1.65 -10.00
CA ARG A 54 20.58 1.86 -8.55
C ARG A 54 19.31 2.61 -8.17
N MET A 55 18.92 3.61 -8.97
CA MET A 55 17.66 4.32 -8.75
C MET A 55 16.47 3.40 -9.03
N ALA A 56 16.54 2.53 -10.03
CA ALA A 56 15.52 1.53 -10.31
C ALA A 56 15.40 0.49 -9.18
N SER A 57 16.52 0.06 -8.60
CA SER A 57 16.52 -0.75 -7.36
C SER A 57 15.81 -0.03 -6.21
N ALA A 58 16.13 1.25 -5.98
CA ALA A 58 15.50 2.04 -4.93
C ALA A 58 13.99 2.19 -5.16
N LEU A 59 13.56 2.40 -6.40
CA LEU A 59 12.17 2.45 -6.81
C LEU A 59 11.43 1.15 -6.47
N VAL A 60 11.97 -0.01 -6.85
CA VAL A 60 11.38 -1.32 -6.52
C VAL A 60 11.24 -1.51 -5.02
N ARG A 61 12.28 -1.16 -4.25
CA ARG A 61 12.24 -1.25 -2.78
C ARG A 61 11.16 -0.36 -2.20
N GLU A 62 11.00 0.85 -2.72
CA GLU A 62 9.98 1.77 -2.26
C GLU A 62 8.56 1.26 -2.57
N MET A 63 8.32 0.78 -3.80
CA MET A 63 7.04 0.17 -4.17
C MET A 63 6.73 -1.05 -3.28
N HIS A 64 7.71 -1.94 -3.11
CA HIS A 64 7.59 -3.12 -2.25
C HIS A 64 7.29 -2.73 -0.79
N ARG A 65 7.99 -1.73 -0.26
CA ARG A 65 7.78 -1.20 1.09
C ARG A 65 6.37 -0.65 1.26
N ARG A 66 5.88 0.19 0.33
CA ARG A 66 4.53 0.76 0.39
C ARG A 66 3.45 -0.31 0.39
N ILE A 67 3.55 -1.31 -0.49
CA ILE A 67 2.62 -2.45 -0.54
C ILE A 67 2.66 -3.23 0.79
N ARG A 68 3.85 -3.63 1.24
CA ARG A 68 4.01 -4.47 2.43
C ARG A 68 3.57 -3.76 3.70
N ASP A 69 4.04 -2.54 3.90
CA ASP A 69 3.81 -1.80 5.16
C ASP A 69 2.38 -1.27 5.21
N GLY A 70 1.84 -0.79 4.08
CA GLY A 70 0.44 -0.37 3.96
C GLY A 70 -0.53 -1.51 4.26
N SER A 71 -0.33 -2.69 3.64
CA SER A 71 -1.14 -3.88 3.94
C SER A 71 -1.08 -4.27 5.42
N ARG A 72 0.12 -4.33 6.02
CA ARG A 72 0.29 -4.68 7.44
C ARG A 72 -0.40 -3.68 8.36
N ARG A 73 -0.24 -2.39 8.08
CA ARG A 73 -0.83 -1.30 8.87
C ARG A 73 -2.35 -1.33 8.80
N LEU A 74 -2.90 -1.48 7.59
CA LEU A 74 -4.33 -1.59 7.36
C LEU A 74 -4.93 -2.80 8.07
N SER A 75 -4.38 -4.00 7.87
CA SER A 75 -4.89 -5.22 8.51
C SER A 75 -4.94 -5.11 10.03
N ARG A 76 -3.90 -4.53 10.66
CA ARG A 76 -3.88 -4.29 12.11
C ARG A 76 -4.96 -3.31 12.56
N ALA A 77 -5.14 -2.22 11.81
CA ALA A 77 -6.13 -1.20 12.14
C ALA A 77 -7.56 -1.72 11.99
N LEU A 78 -7.85 -2.53 10.96
CA LEU A 78 -9.16 -3.15 10.77
C LEU A 78 -9.52 -4.09 11.93
N VAL A 79 -8.59 -4.96 12.34
CA VAL A 79 -8.80 -5.88 13.48
C VAL A 79 -9.07 -5.09 14.76
N GLU A 80 -8.25 -4.08 15.05
CA GLU A 80 -8.40 -3.30 16.28
C GLU A 80 -9.67 -2.44 16.27
N SER A 81 -9.98 -1.79 15.15
CA SER A 81 -11.22 -1.02 14.98
C SER A 81 -12.46 -1.89 15.17
N HIS A 82 -12.47 -3.09 14.59
CA HIS A 82 -13.59 -4.02 14.72
C HIS A 82 -13.77 -4.47 16.17
N ARG A 83 -12.68 -4.81 16.86
CA ARG A 83 -12.68 -5.18 18.28
C ARG A 83 -13.25 -4.08 19.16
N LEU A 84 -12.86 -2.83 18.91
CA LEU A 84 -13.33 -1.66 19.67
C LEU A 84 -14.82 -1.41 19.42
N LYS A 85 -15.27 -1.47 18.17
CA LYS A 85 -16.71 -1.35 17.81
C LYS A 85 -17.55 -2.40 18.55
N GLN A 86 -17.14 -3.67 18.52
CA GLN A 86 -17.84 -4.77 19.22
C GLN A 86 -17.90 -4.58 20.74
N SER A 87 -16.96 -3.85 21.33
CA SER A 87 -16.99 -3.51 22.75
C SER A 87 -17.81 -2.25 23.08
N GLY A 88 -18.42 -1.61 22.07
CA GLY A 88 -19.19 -0.38 22.19
C GLY A 88 -18.36 0.91 22.10
N ASP A 89 -17.04 0.82 21.98
CA ASP A 89 -16.15 1.99 21.86
C ASP A 89 -15.95 2.40 20.39
N VAL A 90 -17.05 2.86 19.78
CA VAL A 90 -17.10 3.32 18.39
C VAL A 90 -16.16 4.51 18.14
N SER A 91 -16.00 5.38 19.14
CA SER A 91 -15.09 6.54 19.06
C SER A 91 -13.64 6.08 18.93
N ALA A 92 -13.18 5.17 19.79
CA ALA A 92 -11.82 4.63 19.68
C ALA A 92 -11.62 3.82 18.40
N ALA A 93 -12.64 3.08 17.95
CA ALA A 93 -12.60 2.37 16.66
C ALA A 93 -12.31 3.34 15.49
N ARG A 94 -13.04 4.46 15.45
CA ARG A 94 -12.85 5.51 14.43
C ARG A 94 -11.45 6.13 14.49
N GLU A 95 -10.97 6.43 15.70
CA GLU A 95 -9.64 7.02 15.88
C GLU A 95 -8.50 6.12 15.38
N VAL A 96 -8.61 4.79 15.54
CA VAL A 96 -7.64 3.83 14.99
C VAL A 96 -7.53 3.99 13.47
N LEU A 97 -8.66 4.07 12.77
CA LEU A 97 -8.69 4.19 11.32
C LEU A 97 -8.19 5.58 10.86
N HIS A 98 -8.57 6.66 11.54
CA HIS A 98 -8.06 8.00 11.22
C HIS A 98 -6.54 8.12 11.38
N ARG A 99 -5.96 7.50 12.41
CA ARG A 99 -4.50 7.48 12.59
C ARG A 99 -3.78 6.81 11.43
N VAL A 100 -4.37 5.75 10.87
CA VAL A 100 -3.81 5.09 9.68
C VAL A 100 -4.05 5.93 8.42
N ALA A 101 -5.24 6.52 8.26
CA ALA A 101 -5.54 7.41 7.13
C ALA A 101 -4.53 8.57 7.02
N ALA A 102 -4.10 9.13 8.15
CA ALA A 102 -3.17 10.26 8.19
C ALA A 102 -1.77 9.97 7.62
N VAL A 103 -1.36 8.69 7.57
CA VAL A 103 -0.01 8.28 7.12
C VAL A 103 -0.03 7.40 5.88
N GLU A 104 -1.22 7.00 5.42
CA GLU A 104 -1.36 6.15 4.23
C GLU A 104 -1.31 7.00 2.97
N VAL A 105 -0.50 6.57 2.01
CA VAL A 105 -0.30 7.26 0.73
C VAL A 105 -0.82 6.43 -0.44
N VAL A 106 -0.93 5.11 -0.29
CA VAL A 106 -1.37 4.20 -1.35
C VAL A 106 -2.88 4.35 -1.56
N PRO A 107 -3.35 4.79 -2.74
CA PRO A 107 -4.76 5.12 -2.97
C PRO A 107 -5.71 3.95 -2.65
N HIS A 108 -5.32 2.74 -3.03
CA HIS A 108 -6.12 1.55 -2.75
C HIS A 108 -6.32 1.29 -1.25
N TYR A 109 -5.31 1.56 -0.41
CA TYR A 109 -5.45 1.41 1.03
C TYR A 109 -6.23 2.58 1.64
N GLN A 110 -6.09 3.80 1.12
CA GLN A 110 -6.93 4.94 1.52
C GLN A 110 -8.42 4.64 1.29
N ASP A 111 -8.77 4.06 0.15
CA ASP A 111 -10.14 3.64 -0.14
C ASP A 111 -10.66 2.58 0.83
N GLN A 112 -9.84 1.59 1.17
CA GLN A 112 -10.22 0.58 2.16
C GLN A 112 -10.42 1.19 3.56
N ILE A 113 -9.58 2.14 3.96
CA ILE A 113 -9.72 2.85 5.23
C ILE A 113 -11.03 3.66 5.26
N ARG A 114 -11.35 4.34 4.16
CA ARG A 114 -12.61 5.08 4.02
C ARG A 114 -13.82 4.16 4.15
N ILE A 115 -13.83 3.03 3.44
CA ILE A 115 -14.90 2.02 3.55
C ILE A 115 -15.04 1.51 4.99
N ALA A 116 -13.92 1.28 5.68
CA ALA A 116 -13.94 0.84 7.07
C ALA A 116 -14.49 1.91 8.02
N LEU A 117 -14.17 3.19 7.78
CA LEU A 117 -14.75 4.32 8.53
C LEU A 117 -16.25 4.40 8.33
N ASP A 118 -16.72 4.31 7.07
CA ASP A 118 -18.15 4.29 6.74
C ASP A 118 -18.88 3.15 7.48
N HIS A 119 -18.24 1.97 7.59
CA HIS A 119 -18.79 0.84 8.34
C HIS A 119 -18.78 1.03 9.86
N VAL A 120 -17.79 1.73 10.42
CA VAL A 120 -17.77 2.07 11.85
C VAL A 120 -18.89 3.06 12.18
N ASP A 121 -19.18 3.99 11.28
CA ASP A 121 -20.20 5.03 11.44
C ASP A 121 -21.62 4.55 11.14
N ALA A 122 -21.76 3.44 10.41
CA ALA A 122 -23.05 2.80 10.17
C ALA A 122 -23.67 2.29 11.49
N PRO A 123 -24.97 2.52 11.71
CA PRO A 123 -25.68 1.95 12.86
C PRO A 123 -25.55 0.42 12.83
N GLU A 124 -25.47 -0.22 14.00
CA GLU A 124 -25.56 -1.68 14.05
C GLU A 124 -26.97 -2.07 13.58
N GLU A 125 -27.05 -2.81 12.48
CA GLU A 125 -28.31 -3.47 12.12
C GLU A 125 -28.51 -4.58 13.16
N ASP A 126 -29.50 -4.39 14.02
CA ASP A 126 -29.96 -5.43 14.95
C ASP A 126 -30.50 -6.61 14.12
N ASP A 127 -29.75 -7.71 14.04
CA ASP A 127 -30.22 -9.03 13.55
C ASP A 127 -31.06 -9.76 14.63
#